data_AF-A0A0C4DUZ3-F1
#
_entry.id   AF-A0A0C4DUZ3-F1
#
_cell.length_a   1.000
_cell.length_b   1.000
_cell.length_c   1.000
_cell.angle_alpha   90.00
_cell.angle_beta   90.00
_cell.angle_gamma   90.00
#
_symmetry.space_group_name_H-M   'P 1'
#
loop_
_entity.id
_entity.type
_entity.pdbx_description
1 polymer ?
#
loop_
_entity_poly.entity_id
_entity_poly.type
_entity_poly.pdbx_seq_one_letter_code
_entity_poly.pdbx_strand_id
1 'polypeptide(L)'
;MTARPHPFTQAVVSAMRSLYPEELADRSWDNVGLLLENFAPADPADPAADSPPVVLLTNDVTPTVVDEAIANEATVIVSYRKEPPLSQL
;
A
#
# COMPACT_ATOMS: atom_id res chain seq x y z
N MET A 1 -18.19 7.56 15.41
CA MET A 1 -16.72 7.49 15.53
C MET A 1 -16.15 7.55 14.12
N THR A 2 -15.38 8.57 13.78
CA THR A 2 -14.77 8.73 12.45
C THR A 2 -13.44 7.98 12.41
N ALA A 3 -13.30 7.01 11.51
CA ALA A 3 -12.05 6.31 11.28
C ALA A 3 -10.99 7.30 10.76
N ARG A 4 -9.78 7.28 11.34
CA ARG A 4 -8.67 8.16 10.95
C ARG A 4 -7.68 7.35 10.11
N PRO A 5 -7.21 7.85 8.96
CA PRO A 5 -6.17 7.16 8.18
C PRO A 5 -4.94 6.89 9.03
N HIS A 6 -4.28 5.76 8.80
CA HIS A 6 -3.09 5.41 9.56
C HIS A 6 -1.93 6.38 9.22
N PRO A 7 -1.29 7.03 10.21
CA PRO A 7 -0.25 8.05 9.95
C PRO A 7 0.92 7.53 9.11
N PHE A 8 1.35 6.29 9.36
CA PHE A 8 2.44 5.69 8.61
C PHE A 8 2.09 5.46 7.14
N THR A 9 0.87 5.01 6.85
CA THR A 9 0.38 4.82 5.47
C THR A 9 0.36 6.15 4.72
N GLN A 10 -0.09 7.21 5.38
CA GLN A 10 -0.09 8.55 4.79
C GLN A 10 1.35 9.06 4.51
N ALA A 11 2.31 8.73 5.38
CA ALA A 11 3.72 9.04 5.15
C ALA A 11 4.27 8.29 3.92
N VAL A 12 3.95 6.99 3.78
CA VAL A 12 4.34 6.21 2.60
C VAL A 12 3.70 6.76 1.32
N VAL A 13 2.41 7.05 1.34
CA VAL A 13 1.68 7.65 0.20
C VAL A 13 2.30 8.99 -0.20
N SER A 14 2.61 9.85 0.78
CA SER A 14 3.27 11.14 0.51
C SER A 14 4.65 10.96 -0.12
N ALA A 15 5.44 9.99 0.36
CA ALA A 15 6.75 9.69 -0.20
C ALA A 15 6.62 9.16 -1.64
N MET A 16 5.69 8.23 -1.88
CA MET A 16 5.44 7.66 -3.21
C MET A 16 5.00 8.74 -4.20
N ARG A 17 4.06 9.63 -3.83
CA ARG A 17 3.65 10.76 -4.69
C ARG A 17 4.78 11.74 -5.00
N SER A 18 5.69 11.94 -4.06
CA SER A 18 6.85 12.83 -4.27
C SER A 18 7.88 12.22 -5.22
N LEU A 19 8.07 10.89 -5.19
CA LEU A 19 9.09 10.20 -5.99
C LEU A 19 8.54 9.73 -7.34
N TYR A 20 7.27 9.32 -7.36
CA TYR A 20 6.54 8.74 -8.48
C TYR A 20 5.14 9.37 -8.57
N PRO A 21 5.02 10.60 -9.11
CA PRO A 21 3.75 11.32 -9.18
C PRO A 21 2.69 10.55 -9.97
N GLU A 22 1.46 10.47 -9.42
CA GLU A 22 0.33 9.74 -10.03
C GLU A 22 -0.08 10.35 -11.38
N GLU A 23 0.23 11.62 -11.65
CA GLU A 23 -0.05 12.29 -12.92
C GLU A 23 0.75 11.74 -14.10
N LEU A 24 1.83 10.99 -13.83
CA LEU A 24 2.61 10.31 -14.86
C LEU A 24 1.98 8.99 -15.33
N ALA A 25 1.01 8.47 -14.58
CA ALA A 25 0.29 7.26 -14.93
C ALA A 25 -0.76 7.53 -16.01
N ASP A 26 -0.99 6.55 -16.88
CA ASP A 26 -2.03 6.63 -17.89
C ASP A 26 -3.41 6.41 -17.25
N ARG A 27 -4.09 7.53 -16.98
CA ARG A 27 -5.41 7.54 -16.33
C ARG A 27 -6.49 6.73 -17.05
N SER A 28 -6.27 6.34 -18.31
CA SER A 28 -7.25 5.53 -19.05
C SER A 28 -7.22 4.05 -18.67
N TRP A 29 -6.13 3.54 -18.06
CA TRP A 29 -6.01 2.12 -17.69
C TRP A 29 -5.16 1.83 -16.45
N ASP A 30 -4.32 2.75 -15.97
CA ASP A 30 -3.50 2.55 -14.78
C ASP A 30 -4.32 2.74 -13.49
N ASN A 31 -4.40 1.68 -12.68
CA ASN A 31 -4.91 1.74 -11.31
C ASN A 31 -3.75 2.02 -10.34
N VAL A 32 -3.43 3.30 -10.13
CA VAL A 32 -2.32 3.76 -9.28
C VAL A 32 -2.81 4.53 -8.06
N GLY A 33 -1.89 4.79 -7.12
CA GLY A 33 -2.16 5.50 -5.87
C GLY A 33 -2.48 4.54 -4.73
N LEU A 34 -3.22 5.03 -3.73
CA LEU A 34 -3.64 4.22 -2.59
C LEU A 34 -4.91 3.42 -2.96
N LEU A 35 -4.75 2.12 -3.16
CA LEU A 35 -5.86 1.23 -3.56
C LEU A 35 -6.65 0.67 -2.37
N LEU A 36 -5.99 0.46 -1.23
CA LEU A 36 -6.61 -0.02 0.00
C LEU A 36 -6.01 0.73 1.19
N GLU A 37 -6.85 1.43 1.94
CA GLU A 37 -6.48 2.21 3.12
C GLU A 37 -6.56 1.34 4.39
N ASN A 38 -5.73 1.65 5.38
CA ASN A 38 -5.88 1.18 6.75
C ASN A 38 -6.08 2.37 7.71
N PHE A 39 -6.66 2.08 8.87
CA PHE A 39 -7.05 3.12 9.82
C PHE A 39 -6.29 2.96 11.13
N ALA A 40 -5.94 4.09 11.73
CA ALA A 40 -5.42 4.11 13.09
C ALA A 40 -6.47 3.54 14.06
N PRO A 41 -6.06 2.75 15.07
CA PRO A 41 -6.96 2.28 16.10
C PRO A 41 -7.70 3.43 16.77
N ALA A 42 -8.96 3.18 17.12
CA ALA A 42 -9.77 4.16 17.84
C ALA A 42 -9.32 4.32 19.29
N ASP A 43 -8.84 3.23 19.89
CA ASP A 43 -8.29 3.17 21.24
C ASP A 43 -6.74 3.20 21.18
N PRO A 44 -6.07 4.17 21.82
CA PRO A 44 -4.62 4.18 21.92
C PRO A 44 -4.02 2.97 22.66
N ALA A 45 -4.81 2.25 23.46
CA ALA A 45 -4.39 1.03 24.15
C ALA A 45 -4.51 -0.24 23.29
N ASP A 46 -5.04 -0.12 22.06
CA ASP A 46 -5.08 -1.24 21.12
C ASP A 46 -3.65 -1.64 20.74
N PRO A 47 -3.26 -2.92 20.83
CA PRO A 47 -1.94 -3.39 20.40
C PRO A 47 -1.60 -3.02 18.96
N ALA A 48 -2.60 -2.86 18.09
CA ALA A 48 -2.40 -2.41 16.72
C ALA A 48 -1.86 -0.96 16.64
N ALA A 49 -1.95 -0.17 17.71
CA ALA A 49 -1.41 1.19 17.77
C ALA A 49 0.13 1.20 17.77
N ASP A 50 0.74 0.09 18.21
CA ASP A 50 2.20 -0.12 18.24
C ASP A 50 2.71 -0.93 17.04
N SER A 51 1.90 -1.08 15.98
CA SER A 51 2.31 -1.83 14.78
C SER A 51 3.59 -1.24 14.17
N PRO A 52 4.55 -2.08 13.74
CA PRO A 52 5.83 -1.59 13.25
C PRO A 52 5.67 -0.87 11.88
N PRO A 53 6.45 0.17 11.62
CA PRO A 53 6.40 0.93 10.37
C PRO A 53 7.17 0.19 9.24
N VAL A 54 6.70 -0.99 8.86
CA VAL A 54 7.35 -1.85 7.87
C VAL A 54 6.59 -1.80 6.54
N VAL A 55 7.34 -1.57 5.45
CA VAL A 55 6.82 -1.59 4.08
C VAL A 55 7.36 -2.82 3.35
N LEU A 56 6.47 -3.62 2.76
CA LEU A 56 6.85 -4.68 1.82
C LEU A 56 6.79 -4.13 0.39
N LEU A 57 7.88 -4.25 -0.35
CA LEU A 57 7.94 -3.90 -1.78
C LEU A 57 7.82 -5.17 -2.62
N THR A 58 6.93 -5.16 -3.62
CA THR A 58 6.75 -6.29 -4.53
C THR A 58 6.41 -5.82 -5.93
N ASN A 59 6.50 -6.71 -6.92
CA ASN A 59 5.88 -6.46 -8.22
C ASN A 59 4.39 -6.84 -8.15
N ASP A 60 4.10 -8.10 -7.86
CA ASP A 60 2.74 -8.61 -7.82
C ASP A 60 2.27 -8.91 -6.39
N VAL A 61 1.07 -8.43 -6.08
CA VAL A 61 0.35 -8.87 -4.88
C VAL A 61 -0.28 -10.23 -5.18
N THR A 62 0.29 -11.28 -4.59
CA THR A 62 -0.20 -12.67 -4.64
C THR A 62 -0.48 -13.16 -3.22
N PRO A 63 -1.24 -14.27 -3.02
CA PRO A 63 -1.48 -14.80 -1.68
C PRO A 63 -0.20 -15.06 -0.89
N THR A 64 0.84 -15.62 -1.51
CA THR A 64 2.12 -15.88 -0.84
C THR A 64 2.84 -14.60 -0.41
N VAL A 65 2.72 -13.53 -1.19
CA VAL A 65 3.27 -12.21 -0.82
C VAL A 65 2.49 -11.60 0.35
N VAL A 66 1.18 -11.83 0.42
CA VAL A 66 0.36 -11.42 1.58
C VAL A 66 0.76 -12.21 2.82
N ASP A 67 0.99 -13.52 2.70
CA ASP A 67 1.49 -14.35 3.81
C ASP A 67 2.86 -13.86 4.29
N GLU A 68 3.76 -13.50 3.37
CA GLU A 68 5.06 -12.89 3.68
C GLU A 68 4.91 -11.55 4.40
N ALA A 69 4.00 -10.68 3.94
CA ALA A 69 3.72 -9.39 4.58
C ALA A 69 3.27 -9.58 6.04
N ILE A 70 2.37 -10.54 6.28
CA ILE A 70 1.88 -10.87 7.63
C ILE A 70 3.01 -11.42 8.48
N ALA A 71 3.81 -12.36 7.96
CA ALA A 71 4.90 -12.99 8.69
C ALA A 71 6.01 -11.99 9.09
N ASN A 72 6.18 -10.91 8.32
CA ASN A 72 7.15 -9.85 8.59
C ASN A 72 6.52 -8.60 9.23
N GLU A 73 5.26 -8.68 9.66
CA GLU A 73 4.52 -7.57 10.29
C GLU A 73 4.50 -6.29 9.43
N ALA A 74 4.52 -6.44 8.10
CA ALA A 74 4.44 -5.32 7.17
C ALA A 74 3.06 -4.66 7.25
N THR A 75 3.05 -3.35 7.51
CA THR A 75 1.82 -2.56 7.65
C THR A 75 1.39 -1.88 6.37
N VAL A 76 2.28 -1.82 5.37
CA VAL A 76 2.01 -1.30 4.03
C VAL A 76 2.66 -2.19 2.98
N ILE A 77 1.92 -2.49 1.90
CA ILE A 77 2.47 -3.14 0.71
C ILE A 77 2.48 -2.11 -0.41
N VAL A 78 3.64 -1.91 -1.05
CA VAL A 78 3.76 -1.13 -2.28
C VAL A 78 4.08 -2.09 -3.41
N SER A 79 3.18 -2.17 -4.38
CA SER A 79 3.30 -3.10 -5.51
C SER A 79 3.41 -2.38 -6.85
N TYR A 80 4.22 -2.92 -7.74
CA TYR A 80 4.26 -2.52 -9.15
C TYR A 80 3.89 -3.68 -10.07
N ARG A 81 2.67 -3.65 -10.62
CA ARG A 81 2.24 -4.63 -11.62
C ARG A 81 2.45 -4.07 -13.01
N LYS A 82 3.21 -4.80 -13.83
CA LYS A 82 3.25 -4.59 -15.27
C LYS A 82 2.25 -5.53 -15.92
N GLU A 83 1.19 -5.00 -16.52
CA GLU A 83 0.38 -5.81 -17.44
C GLU A 83 1.16 -6.07 -18.74
N PRO A 84 1.13 -7.30 -19.29
CA PRO A 84 1.71 -7.56 -20.60
C PRO A 84 0.92 -6.80 -21.68
N PRO A 85 1.57 -6.31 -22.75
CA PRO A 85 0.86 -5.67 -23.85
C PRO A 85 -0.16 -6.64 -24.46
N LEU A 86 -1.35 -6.12 -24.82
CA LEU A 86 -2.43 -6.88 -25.50
C LEU A 86 -1.97 -7.62 -26.77
N SER A 87 -0.80 -7.29 -27.32
CA SER A 87 -0.20 -8.01 -28.44
C SER A 87 0.39 -9.38 -28.09
N GLN A 88 0.33 -9.80 -26.82
CA GLN A 88 0.81 -11.12 -26.36
C GLN A 88 -0.31 -12.01 -25.78
N LEU A 89 -1.57 -11.69 -26.05
CA LEU A 89 -2.74 -12.51 -25.72
C LEU A 89 -3.39 -13.08 -26.99
#